data_AF-A0A8C5SHZ9-F1
#
_entry.id   AF-A0A8C5SHZ9-F1
#
_cell.length_a   1.000
_cell.length_b   1.000
_cell.length_c   1.000
_cell.angle_alpha   90.00
_cell.angle_beta   90.00
_cell.angle_gamma   90.00
#
_symmetry.space_group_name_H-M   'P 1'
#
loop_
_entity.id
_entity.type
_entity.pdbx_description
1 polymer ?
#
loop_
_entity_poly.entity_id
_entity_poly.type
_entity_poly.pdbx_seq_one_letter_code
_entity_poly.pdbx_strand_id
1 'polypeptide(L)'
;MRFILTFLGFLFISLGGFLTHSFDSDKVFRVKLENENQLNVLKDLASTVQFDFWHPHSVQHVLTGKEVDFRVSSDQTNFVQKILEQNQIQYRILFHNLQDEIEKQLDGGKHFRKKYFYTRYNEWEKIAAWTKRMAKKHAKLISRIEIGKTYEERPIYVLKVGKQSYQKKAIFMDCGIHAREWISPAFCQWFVKEAVTTYGIDKDMTLLLDNINFYVLPVFNIDGYVWTWTKDRMWRKNRSNNSNSDCIGTDLNRNFKASWGSDNYEEELHDPCELVYCGSSAESEPETKAVTTFIRAHLASIKGYITIHAYSQMLLFPYGYTEEETPIHDKLVWRKREVCIRPAQK
;
A
#
# COMPACT_ATOMS: atom_id res chain seq x y z
N MET A 1 -37.65 -38.70 49.70
CA MET A 1 -37.42 -37.32 49.25
C MET A 1 -36.11 -37.29 48.47
N ARG A 2 -36.17 -36.97 47.16
CA ARG A 2 -35.01 -36.91 46.25
C ARG A 2 -34.27 -35.58 46.45
N PHE A 3 -32.96 -35.62 46.67
CA PHE A 3 -32.08 -34.45 46.60
C PHE A 3 -31.77 -34.15 45.14
N ILE A 4 -32.09 -32.94 44.69
CA ILE A 4 -31.75 -32.42 43.36
C ILE A 4 -30.39 -31.72 43.51
N LEU A 5 -29.33 -32.29 42.91
CA LEU A 5 -28.08 -31.57 42.67
C LEU A 5 -28.27 -30.65 41.46
N THR A 6 -28.24 -29.34 41.69
CA THR A 6 -28.15 -28.34 40.63
C THR A 6 -26.70 -28.21 40.17
N PHE A 7 -26.44 -28.64 38.93
CA PHE A 7 -25.17 -28.45 38.24
C PHE A 7 -25.11 -26.99 37.74
N LEU A 8 -24.33 -26.14 38.42
CA LEU A 8 -23.98 -24.81 37.93
C LEU A 8 -22.91 -24.97 36.83
N GLY A 9 -23.36 -24.99 35.58
CA GLY A 9 -22.48 -24.91 34.43
C GLY A 9 -21.84 -23.52 34.35
N PHE A 10 -20.53 -23.44 34.60
CA PHE A 10 -19.75 -22.25 34.27
C PHE A 10 -19.68 -22.12 32.75
N LEU A 11 -20.44 -21.18 32.21
CA LEU A 11 -20.30 -20.73 30.82
C LEU A 11 -18.97 -19.97 30.71
N PHE A 12 -17.91 -20.63 30.24
CA PHE A 12 -16.72 -19.94 29.77
C PHE A 12 -17.09 -19.21 28.48
N ILE A 13 -17.46 -17.94 28.60
CA ILE A 13 -17.50 -17.03 27.46
C ILE A 13 -16.04 -16.76 27.11
N SER A 14 -15.52 -17.46 26.09
CA SER A 14 -14.27 -17.05 25.47
C SER A 14 -14.51 -15.73 24.76
N LEU A 15 -14.17 -14.63 25.44
CA LEU A 15 -13.89 -13.37 24.77
C LEU A 15 -12.65 -13.61 23.92
N GLY A 16 -12.85 -14.15 22.72
CA GLY A 16 -11.86 -14.20 21.65
C GLY A 16 -11.54 -12.77 21.21
N GLY A 17 -10.79 -12.05 22.04
CA GLY A 17 -10.09 -10.86 21.60
C GLY A 17 -9.14 -11.32 20.51
N PHE A 18 -9.48 -11.08 19.26
CA PHE A 18 -8.56 -11.25 18.14
C PHE A 18 -7.33 -10.40 18.42
N LEU A 19 -6.27 -11.02 18.96
CA LEU A 19 -5.02 -10.39 19.33
C LEU A 19 -4.51 -9.58 18.14
N THR A 20 -4.29 -8.29 18.35
CA THR A 20 -3.52 -7.46 17.43
C THR A 20 -2.10 -8.03 17.39
N HIS A 21 -1.54 -8.22 16.21
CA HIS A 21 -0.15 -8.65 16.07
C HIS A 21 0.75 -7.57 16.71
N SER A 22 1.52 -7.97 17.71
CA SER A 22 2.50 -7.10 18.37
C SER A 22 3.83 -7.16 17.62
N PHE A 23 4.52 -6.02 17.54
CA PHE A 23 5.87 -5.89 17.00
C PHE A 23 6.87 -5.53 18.11
N ASP A 24 6.54 -5.86 19.36
CA ASP A 24 7.37 -5.52 20.53
C ASP A 24 8.78 -6.07 20.36
N SER A 25 9.75 -5.15 20.39
CA SER A 25 11.19 -5.46 20.25
C SER A 25 11.59 -6.06 18.90
N ASP A 26 10.69 -6.11 17.92
CA ASP A 26 11.05 -6.42 16.54
C ASP A 26 12.01 -5.34 16.02
N LYS A 27 12.99 -5.77 15.22
CA LYS A 27 13.98 -4.88 14.64
C LYS A 27 13.84 -4.84 13.14
N VAL A 28 14.11 -3.67 12.56
CA VAL A 28 14.28 -3.51 11.12
C VAL A 28 15.75 -3.27 10.83
N PHE A 29 16.31 -4.14 10.00
CA PHE A 29 17.70 -4.10 9.59
C PHE A 29 17.81 -3.49 8.20
N ARG A 30 18.93 -2.80 7.98
CA ARG A 30 19.46 -2.45 6.66
C ARG A 30 20.82 -3.09 6.51
N VAL A 31 21.00 -3.90 5.48
CA VAL A 31 22.30 -4.49 5.11
C VAL A 31 22.71 -4.02 3.72
N LYS A 32 24.02 -4.07 3.44
CA LYS A 32 24.55 -3.90 2.10
C LYS A 32 25.52 -5.04 1.82
N LEU A 33 25.19 -5.87 0.85
CA LEU A 33 25.97 -7.04 0.50
C LEU A 33 27.03 -6.67 -0.52
N GLU A 34 28.28 -7.00 -0.27
CA GLU A 34 29.42 -6.59 -1.10
C GLU A 34 29.76 -7.63 -2.17
N ASN A 35 29.37 -8.89 -1.98
CA ASN A 35 29.74 -9.99 -2.86
C ASN A 35 28.71 -11.14 -2.81
N GLU A 36 28.85 -12.09 -3.75
CA GLU A 36 27.96 -13.23 -3.91
C GLU A 36 27.93 -14.16 -2.69
N ASN A 37 29.04 -14.29 -1.94
CA ASN A 37 29.04 -15.11 -0.73
C ASN A 37 28.10 -14.53 0.33
N GLN A 38 28.12 -13.21 0.52
CA GLN A 38 27.21 -12.55 1.45
C GLN A 38 25.75 -12.63 0.99
N LEU A 39 25.51 -12.59 -0.33
CA LEU A 39 24.18 -12.83 -0.89
C LEU A 39 23.66 -14.24 -0.58
N ASN A 40 24.50 -15.25 -0.78
CA ASN A 40 24.13 -16.63 -0.45
C ASN A 40 23.86 -16.81 1.05
N VAL A 41 24.67 -16.20 1.92
CA VAL A 41 24.41 -16.19 3.37
C VAL A 41 23.04 -15.58 3.69
N LEU A 42 22.66 -14.47 3.05
CA LEU A 42 21.34 -13.86 3.29
C LEU A 42 20.20 -14.76 2.77
N LYS A 43 20.38 -15.42 1.62
CA LYS A 43 19.42 -16.38 1.06
C LYS A 43 19.22 -17.58 1.98
N ASP A 44 20.31 -18.17 2.46
CA ASP A 44 20.27 -19.29 3.41
C ASP A 44 19.58 -18.87 4.71
N LEU A 45 19.89 -17.68 5.22
CA LEU A 45 19.24 -17.15 6.41
C LEU A 45 17.73 -16.93 6.19
N ALA A 46 17.32 -16.41 5.02
CA ALA A 46 15.91 -16.22 4.68
C ALA A 46 15.14 -17.55 4.51
N SER A 47 15.83 -18.67 4.24
CA SER A 47 15.20 -20.00 4.21
C SER A 47 14.97 -20.60 5.60
N THR A 48 15.63 -20.06 6.64
CA THR A 48 15.57 -20.58 8.01
C THR A 48 14.83 -19.65 8.96
N VAL A 49 14.91 -18.33 8.72
CA VAL A 49 14.27 -17.29 9.51
C VAL A 49 13.24 -16.57 8.65
N GLN A 50 12.03 -16.42 9.19
CA GLN A 50 10.99 -15.67 8.51
C GLN A 50 11.31 -14.17 8.51
N PHE A 51 11.70 -13.65 7.34
CA PHE A 51 11.92 -12.22 7.12
C PHE A 51 10.70 -11.56 6.50
N ASP A 52 10.33 -10.39 7.01
CA ASP A 52 9.42 -9.47 6.31
C ASP A 52 10.27 -8.45 5.54
N PHE A 53 10.46 -8.74 4.25
CA PHE A 53 11.24 -7.91 3.35
C PHE A 53 10.51 -6.60 3.02
N TRP A 54 11.20 -5.48 3.22
CA TRP A 54 10.71 -4.13 2.94
C TRP A 54 11.28 -3.58 1.64
N HIS A 55 12.58 -3.81 1.37
CA HIS A 55 13.21 -3.46 0.11
C HIS A 55 14.44 -4.36 -0.18
N PRO A 56 14.53 -5.01 -1.34
CA PRO A 56 13.42 -5.31 -2.25
C PRO A 56 12.35 -6.18 -1.55
N HIS A 57 11.27 -6.53 -2.24
CA HIS A 57 10.11 -7.20 -1.63
C HIS A 57 10.27 -8.73 -1.44
N SER A 58 11.38 -9.32 -1.90
CA SER A 58 11.74 -10.72 -1.74
C SER A 58 13.26 -10.86 -1.76
N VAL A 59 13.78 -11.90 -1.11
CA VAL A 59 15.20 -12.24 -1.14
C VAL A 59 15.73 -12.54 -2.54
N GLN A 60 14.88 -13.03 -3.45
CA GLN A 60 15.30 -13.31 -4.83
C GLN A 60 15.64 -12.06 -5.65
N HIS A 61 15.13 -10.90 -5.22
CA HIS A 61 15.40 -9.61 -5.86
C HIS A 61 16.60 -8.88 -5.29
N VAL A 62 17.27 -9.48 -4.30
CA VAL A 62 18.42 -8.86 -3.66
C VAL A 62 19.61 -8.89 -4.63
N LEU A 63 20.20 -7.72 -4.85
CA LEU A 63 21.38 -7.54 -5.69
C LEU A 63 22.57 -7.08 -4.84
N THR A 64 23.76 -7.55 -5.19
CA THR A 64 25.01 -7.07 -4.59
C THR A 64 25.18 -5.57 -4.83
N GLY A 65 25.76 -4.87 -3.86
CA GLY A 65 25.96 -3.43 -3.86
C GLY A 65 24.71 -2.58 -3.62
N LYS A 66 23.52 -3.18 -3.48
CA LYS A 66 22.26 -2.49 -3.13
C LYS A 66 21.92 -2.66 -1.64
N GLU A 67 21.18 -1.70 -1.10
CA GLU A 67 20.68 -1.78 0.28
C GLU A 67 19.51 -2.77 0.34
N VAL A 68 19.44 -3.52 1.42
CA VAL A 68 18.36 -4.47 1.71
C VAL A 68 17.79 -4.17 3.07
N ASP A 69 16.48 -3.92 3.14
CA ASP A 69 15.74 -3.63 4.36
C ASP A 69 14.77 -4.77 4.67
N PHE A 70 14.83 -5.31 5.88
CA PHE A 70 13.94 -6.39 6.33
C PHE A 70 13.69 -6.32 7.84
N ARG A 71 12.47 -6.70 8.25
CA ARG A 71 12.08 -6.88 9.65
C ARG A 71 12.40 -8.31 10.09
N VAL A 72 12.86 -8.43 11.33
CA VAL A 72 13.07 -9.69 12.04
C VAL A 72 12.32 -9.66 13.37
N SER A 73 11.65 -10.76 13.70
CA SER A 73 10.95 -10.92 14.97
C SER A 73 11.93 -10.90 16.15
N SER A 74 11.51 -10.32 17.27
CA SER A 74 12.36 -10.09 18.46
C SER A 74 13.17 -11.31 18.91
N ASP A 75 12.58 -12.50 18.88
CA ASP A 75 13.16 -13.79 19.26
C ASP A 75 14.30 -14.25 18.33
N GLN A 76 14.33 -13.79 17.09
CA GLN A 76 15.35 -14.14 16.10
C GLN A 76 16.43 -13.07 15.93
N THR A 77 16.25 -11.86 16.49
CA THR A 77 17.15 -10.73 16.22
C THR A 77 18.60 -10.98 16.61
N ASN A 78 18.85 -11.64 17.75
CA ASN A 78 20.21 -11.94 18.22
C ASN A 78 20.89 -12.99 17.34
N PHE A 79 20.13 -13.99 16.88
CA PHE A 79 20.64 -15.01 15.97
C PHE A 79 21.05 -14.38 14.63
N VAL A 80 20.17 -13.57 14.04
CA VAL A 80 20.44 -12.86 12.78
C VAL A 80 21.68 -11.96 12.90
N GLN A 81 21.78 -11.14 13.96
CA GLN A 81 22.95 -10.28 14.17
C GLN A 81 24.25 -11.07 14.22
N LYS A 82 24.26 -12.20 14.94
CA LYS A 82 25.44 -13.06 15.02
C LYS A 82 25.85 -13.62 13.65
N ILE A 83 24.90 -14.06 12.83
CA ILE A 83 25.19 -14.56 11.48
C ILE A 83 25.73 -13.43 10.59
N LEU A 84 25.14 -12.23 10.65
CA LEU A 84 25.63 -11.07 9.89
C LEU A 84 27.07 -10.72 10.29
N GLU A 85 27.38 -10.67 11.59
CA GLU A 85 28.71 -10.35 12.12
C GLU A 85 29.75 -11.40 11.76
N GLN A 86 29.42 -12.68 11.91
CA GLN A 86 30.32 -13.80 11.57
C GLN A 86 30.72 -13.80 10.08
N ASN A 87 29.83 -13.34 9.21
CA ASN A 87 30.05 -13.27 7.76
C ASN A 87 30.50 -11.88 7.29
N GLN A 88 30.88 -11.00 8.23
CA GLN A 88 31.36 -9.64 7.95
C GLN A 88 30.37 -8.81 7.09
N ILE A 89 29.07 -9.08 7.23
CA ILE A 89 28.02 -8.33 6.54
C ILE A 89 27.76 -7.07 7.34
N GLN A 90 28.08 -5.92 6.75
CA GLN A 90 27.78 -4.63 7.37
C GLN A 90 26.27 -4.42 7.45
N TYR A 91 25.79 -4.06 8.64
CA TYR A 91 24.39 -3.77 8.88
C TYR A 91 24.19 -2.55 9.77
N ARG A 92 23.00 -1.95 9.64
CA ARG A 92 22.48 -0.93 10.53
C ARG A 92 21.10 -1.35 11.01
N ILE A 93 20.81 -1.13 12.28
CA ILE A 93 19.44 -1.26 12.81
C ILE A 93 18.74 0.08 12.55
N LEU A 94 17.71 0.06 11.71
CA LEU A 94 16.88 1.23 11.41
C LEU A 94 15.92 1.51 12.57
N PHE A 95 15.28 0.46 13.08
CA PHE A 95 14.37 0.52 14.22
C PHE A 95 14.74 -0.55 15.25
N HIS A 96 14.99 -0.12 16.48
CA HIS A 96 15.35 -1.02 17.60
C HIS A 96 14.12 -1.65 18.27
N ASN A 97 12.98 -0.98 18.21
CA ASN A 97 11.68 -1.49 18.62
C ASN A 97 10.65 -0.96 17.63
N LEU A 98 10.16 -1.83 16.74
CA LEU A 98 9.22 -1.45 15.71
C LEU A 98 7.86 -1.04 16.29
N GLN A 99 7.44 -1.64 17.40
CA GLN A 99 6.18 -1.28 18.07
C GLN A 99 6.14 0.21 18.45
N ASP A 100 7.21 0.74 19.03
CA ASP A 100 7.30 2.16 19.42
C ASP A 100 7.12 3.09 18.20
N GLU A 101 7.69 2.73 17.05
CA GLU A 101 7.58 3.51 15.82
C GLU A 101 6.18 3.42 15.19
N ILE A 102 5.47 2.30 15.36
CA ILE A 102 4.07 2.17 14.97
C ILE A 102 3.19 3.05 15.87
N GLU A 103 3.43 3.05 17.18
CA GLU A 103 2.64 3.83 18.13
C GLU A 103 2.83 5.34 17.96
N LYS A 104 4.04 5.79 17.62
CA LYS A 104 4.31 7.19 17.24
C LYS A 104 3.47 7.64 16.04
N GLN A 105 3.18 6.76 15.07
CA GLN A 105 2.33 7.09 13.91
C GLN A 105 0.85 7.33 14.30
N LEU A 106 0.43 6.88 15.49
CA LEU A 106 -0.95 6.98 15.96
C LEU A 106 -1.22 8.24 16.82
N ASP A 107 -0.28 9.19 16.89
CA ASP A 107 -0.40 10.47 17.61
C ASP A 107 -0.86 10.35 19.08
N GLY A 108 -0.30 9.39 19.84
CA GLY A 108 -0.49 9.31 21.29
C GLY A 108 -1.81 8.68 21.77
N GLY A 109 -2.49 7.90 20.90
CA GLY A 109 -3.50 6.93 21.33
C GLY A 109 -4.91 7.14 20.78
N LYS A 110 -5.77 6.14 21.06
CA LYS A 110 -7.17 5.96 20.58
C LYS A 110 -8.17 7.05 21.01
N HIS A 111 -7.72 8.23 21.44
CA HIS A 111 -8.61 9.32 21.82
C HIS A 111 -9.16 10.04 20.58
N PHE A 112 -10.38 9.60 20.23
CA PHE A 112 -11.30 10.18 19.26
C PHE A 112 -11.32 11.71 19.29
N ARG A 113 -10.49 12.36 18.47
CA ARG A 113 -10.77 13.73 18.02
C ARG A 113 -11.70 13.64 16.82
N LYS A 114 -12.92 14.20 16.95
CA LYS A 114 -13.95 14.26 15.89
C LYS A 114 -13.50 15.00 14.62
N LYS A 115 -12.40 15.76 14.68
CA LYS A 115 -11.92 16.61 13.58
C LYS A 115 -10.93 15.83 12.72
N TYR A 116 -11.16 15.85 11.42
CA TYR A 116 -10.30 15.27 10.41
C TYR A 116 -9.05 16.15 10.20
N PHE A 117 -7.86 15.54 10.16
CA PHE A 117 -6.58 16.25 9.97
C PHE A 117 -5.78 15.62 8.83
N TYR A 118 -5.27 16.47 7.94
CA TYR A 118 -4.49 16.04 6.77
C TYR A 118 -3.02 15.71 7.11
N THR A 119 -2.54 16.12 8.27
CA THR A 119 -1.17 15.84 8.77
C THR A 119 -1.15 14.64 9.72
N ARG A 120 -2.11 13.73 9.58
CA ARG A 120 -2.26 12.50 10.36
C ARG A 120 -2.70 11.37 9.44
N TYR A 121 -2.39 10.13 9.81
CA TYR A 121 -3.01 8.97 9.17
C TYR A 121 -4.45 8.81 9.66
N ASN A 122 -5.35 8.45 8.76
CA ASN A 122 -6.79 8.40 9.03
C ASN A 122 -7.33 6.99 8.72
N GLU A 123 -8.04 6.39 9.67
CA GLU A 123 -8.78 5.14 9.45
C GLU A 123 -9.77 5.26 8.27
N TRP A 124 -10.07 4.12 7.63
CA TRP A 124 -10.96 4.06 6.47
C TRP A 124 -12.28 4.81 6.68
N GLU A 125 -12.97 4.61 7.80
CA GLU A 125 -14.26 5.27 8.06
C GLU A 125 -14.16 6.80 8.04
N LYS A 126 -13.05 7.35 8.51
CA LYS A 126 -12.77 8.80 8.46
C LYS A 126 -12.52 9.26 7.02
N ILE A 127 -11.82 8.45 6.22
CA ILE A 127 -11.57 8.71 4.79
C ILE A 127 -12.89 8.63 4.01
N ALA A 128 -13.72 7.60 4.22
CA ALA A 128 -15.02 7.43 3.57
C ALA A 128 -15.98 8.59 3.91
N ALA A 129 -16.05 8.99 5.18
CA ALA A 129 -16.82 10.17 5.58
C ALA A 129 -16.25 11.47 4.99
N TRP A 130 -14.92 11.57 4.86
CA TRP A 130 -14.24 12.69 4.23
C TRP A 130 -14.58 12.80 2.74
N THR A 131 -14.56 11.71 1.95
CA THR A 131 -14.94 11.76 0.53
C THR A 131 -16.35 12.31 0.33
N LYS A 132 -17.31 11.86 1.15
CA LYS A 132 -18.69 12.36 1.14
C LYS A 132 -18.76 13.85 1.45
N ARG A 133 -18.01 14.29 2.47
CA ARG A 133 -17.96 15.70 2.90
C ARG A 133 -17.34 16.60 1.84
N MET A 134 -16.25 16.17 1.20
CA MET A 134 -15.58 16.94 0.14
C MET A 134 -16.49 17.15 -1.07
N ALA A 135 -17.16 16.09 -1.53
CA ALA A 135 -18.12 16.18 -2.63
C ALA A 135 -19.31 17.10 -2.28
N LYS A 136 -19.85 17.02 -1.06
CA LYS A 136 -20.95 17.89 -0.62
C LYS A 136 -20.52 19.37 -0.53
N LYS A 137 -19.38 19.65 0.09
CA LYS A 137 -18.92 21.03 0.35
C LYS A 137 -18.41 21.73 -0.92
N HIS A 138 -17.84 20.98 -1.85
CA HIS A 138 -17.21 21.49 -3.06
C HIS A 138 -17.89 20.96 -4.32
N ALA A 139 -19.22 20.88 -4.35
CA ALA A 139 -19.99 20.24 -5.42
C ALA A 139 -19.71 20.78 -6.85
N LYS A 140 -19.24 22.03 -6.98
CA LYS A 140 -18.82 22.62 -8.27
C LYS A 140 -17.50 22.06 -8.82
N LEU A 141 -16.69 21.45 -7.95
CA LEU A 141 -15.36 20.91 -8.27
C LEU A 141 -15.24 19.41 -8.00
N ILE A 142 -16.04 18.85 -7.10
CA ILE A 142 -15.91 17.45 -6.67
C ILE A 142 -17.22 16.71 -6.81
N SER A 143 -17.19 15.58 -7.50
CA SER A 143 -18.22 14.54 -7.41
C SER A 143 -17.62 13.24 -6.88
N ARG A 144 -18.41 12.47 -6.11
CA ARG A 144 -18.02 11.16 -5.59
C ARG A 144 -18.71 10.06 -6.40
N ILE A 145 -17.94 9.08 -6.86
CA ILE A 145 -18.40 7.97 -7.70
C ILE A 145 -18.06 6.68 -6.95
N GLU A 146 -19.02 5.79 -6.78
CA GLU A 146 -18.78 4.43 -6.33
C GLU A 146 -18.50 3.56 -7.57
N ILE A 147 -17.35 2.88 -7.60
CA ILE A 147 -16.90 2.13 -8.78
C ILE A 147 -17.03 0.61 -8.61
N GLY A 148 -17.38 0.16 -7.42
CA GLY A 148 -17.47 -1.26 -7.06
C GLY A 148 -17.36 -1.43 -5.55
N LYS A 149 -17.14 -2.67 -5.13
CA LYS A 149 -16.92 -3.05 -3.73
C LYS A 149 -15.67 -3.92 -3.61
N THR A 150 -15.08 -3.93 -2.43
CA THR A 150 -13.99 -4.84 -2.06
C THR A 150 -14.49 -6.26 -1.79
N TYR A 151 -13.58 -7.19 -1.52
CA TYR A 151 -13.92 -8.56 -1.13
C TYR A 151 -14.80 -8.62 0.13
N GLU A 152 -14.51 -7.79 1.13
CA GLU A 152 -15.31 -7.66 2.36
C GLU A 152 -16.47 -6.64 2.22
N GLU A 153 -16.97 -6.43 1.00
CA GLU A 153 -18.16 -5.63 0.68
C GLU A 153 -18.07 -4.12 1.02
N ARG A 154 -16.87 -3.54 1.10
CA ARG A 154 -16.69 -2.09 1.33
C ARG A 154 -16.75 -1.32 0.02
N PRO A 155 -17.53 -0.23 -0.07
CA PRO A 155 -17.67 0.52 -1.32
C PRO A 155 -16.38 1.27 -1.68
N ILE A 156 -15.97 1.15 -2.95
CA ILE A 156 -14.76 1.78 -3.49
C ILE A 156 -15.13 3.14 -4.09
N TYR A 157 -14.58 4.22 -3.53
CA TYR A 157 -14.93 5.59 -3.91
C TYR A 157 -13.82 6.31 -4.69
N VAL A 158 -14.17 6.79 -5.89
CA VAL A 158 -13.37 7.74 -6.67
C VAL A 158 -13.93 9.15 -6.53
N LEU A 159 -13.06 10.13 -6.29
CA LEU A 159 -13.39 11.55 -6.37
C LEU A 159 -13.00 12.07 -7.74
N LYS A 160 -13.97 12.56 -8.52
CA LYS A 160 -13.70 13.37 -9.71
C LYS A 160 -13.48 14.81 -9.28
N VAL A 161 -12.27 15.32 -9.41
CA VAL A 161 -11.84 16.67 -9.02
C VAL A 161 -11.53 17.50 -10.27
N GLY A 162 -12.25 18.59 -10.44
CA GLY A 162 -12.12 19.49 -11.59
C GLY A 162 -13.42 20.26 -11.81
N LYS A 163 -13.31 21.44 -12.42
CA LYS A 163 -14.49 22.22 -12.78
C LYS A 163 -15.42 21.44 -13.69
N GLN A 164 -16.71 21.44 -13.36
CA GLN A 164 -17.75 20.82 -14.17
C GLN A 164 -17.78 21.45 -15.57
N SER A 165 -17.35 20.69 -16.57
CA SER A 165 -17.60 20.98 -17.98
C SER A 165 -17.66 19.68 -18.77
N TYR A 166 -18.24 19.75 -19.97
CA TYR A 166 -18.24 18.65 -20.91
C TYR A 166 -16.84 18.45 -21.51
N GLN A 167 -16.47 17.19 -21.75
CA GLN A 167 -15.32 16.76 -22.57
C GLN A 167 -13.91 17.22 -22.13
N LYS A 168 -13.58 17.10 -20.85
CA LYS A 168 -12.20 17.33 -20.37
C LYS A 168 -11.38 16.04 -20.41
N LYS A 169 -10.09 16.19 -20.71
CA LYS A 169 -9.09 15.14 -20.46
C LYS A 169 -9.02 14.85 -18.96
N ALA A 170 -8.62 13.64 -18.60
CA ALA A 170 -8.49 13.22 -17.22
C ALA A 170 -7.15 12.58 -16.91
N ILE A 171 -6.73 12.70 -15.65
CA ILE A 171 -5.66 11.90 -15.06
C ILE A 171 -6.31 11.01 -14.01
N PHE A 172 -6.05 9.71 -14.06
CA PHE A 172 -6.42 8.79 -12.99
C PHE A 172 -5.26 8.71 -12.00
N MET A 173 -5.56 8.88 -10.71
CA MET A 173 -4.59 8.81 -9.63
C MET A 173 -5.12 7.94 -8.51
N ASP A 174 -4.42 6.86 -8.21
CA ASP A 174 -4.75 5.96 -7.11
C ASP A 174 -3.68 5.98 -6.02
N CYS A 175 -4.15 5.64 -4.82
CA CYS A 175 -3.35 5.54 -3.63
C CYS A 175 -3.77 4.29 -2.83
N GLY A 176 -2.87 3.78 -1.99
CA GLY A 176 -3.17 2.71 -1.04
C GLY A 176 -3.49 1.37 -1.70
N ILE A 177 -2.79 1.01 -2.78
CA ILE A 177 -2.89 -0.33 -3.38
C ILE A 177 -2.19 -1.39 -2.51
N HIS A 178 -1.08 -1.05 -1.87
CA HIS A 178 -0.52 -1.85 -0.77
C HIS A 178 -0.93 -1.24 0.57
N ALA A 179 -1.45 -2.09 1.46
CA ALA A 179 -2.12 -1.65 2.66
C ALA A 179 -1.20 -0.90 3.65
N ARG A 180 0.04 -1.37 3.85
CA ARG A 180 1.02 -0.79 4.80
C ARG A 180 1.54 0.60 4.43
N GLU A 181 1.29 1.08 3.21
CA GLU A 181 1.86 2.32 2.67
C GLU A 181 1.02 3.55 3.02
N TRP A 182 0.80 3.80 4.33
CA TRP A 182 -0.15 4.80 4.83
C TRP A 182 0.03 6.24 4.32
N ILE A 183 1.26 6.60 3.91
CA ILE A 183 1.53 7.92 3.31
C ILE A 183 0.90 8.09 1.93
N SER A 184 0.66 7.00 1.20
CA SER A 184 0.02 7.04 -0.11
C SER A 184 -1.44 7.54 -0.01
N PRO A 185 -2.34 6.93 0.79
CA PRO A 185 -3.66 7.50 1.05
C PRO A 185 -3.62 8.93 1.59
N ALA A 186 -2.67 9.25 2.47
CA ALA A 186 -2.52 10.60 3.02
C ALA A 186 -2.21 11.63 1.91
N PHE A 187 -1.36 11.28 0.94
CA PHE A 187 -1.07 12.12 -0.22
C PHE A 187 -2.31 12.36 -1.08
N CYS A 188 -3.09 11.33 -1.43
CA CYS A 188 -4.34 11.54 -2.19
C CYS A 188 -5.31 12.49 -1.45
N GLN A 189 -5.41 12.37 -0.13
CA GLN A 189 -6.20 13.27 0.69
C GLN A 189 -5.65 14.71 0.64
N TRP A 190 -4.33 14.88 0.75
CA TRP A 190 -3.65 16.17 0.63
C TRP A 190 -3.83 16.81 -0.74
N PHE A 191 -3.69 16.06 -1.82
CA PHE A 191 -3.90 16.55 -3.18
C PHE A 191 -5.30 17.16 -3.34
N VAL A 192 -6.34 16.46 -2.88
CA VAL A 192 -7.73 16.95 -2.95
C VAL A 192 -7.93 18.21 -2.09
N LYS A 193 -7.27 18.29 -0.91
CA LYS A 193 -7.27 19.50 -0.07
C LYS A 193 -6.66 20.69 -0.82
N GLU A 194 -5.45 20.53 -1.34
CA GLU A 194 -4.76 21.61 -2.06
C GLU A 194 -5.60 22.04 -3.27
N ALA A 195 -6.08 21.09 -4.07
CA ALA A 195 -6.94 21.34 -5.22
C ALA A 195 -8.14 22.25 -4.88
N VAL A 196 -8.88 21.98 -3.80
CA VAL A 196 -10.05 22.82 -3.47
C VAL A 196 -9.73 24.09 -2.72
N THR A 197 -8.58 24.16 -2.03
CA THR A 197 -8.21 25.34 -1.23
C THR A 197 -7.48 26.39 -2.04
N THR A 198 -6.77 25.99 -3.09
CA THR A 198 -6.00 26.91 -3.94
C THR A 198 -6.68 27.20 -5.28
N TYR A 199 -7.72 26.45 -5.68
CA TYR A 199 -8.51 26.78 -6.87
C TYR A 199 -9.14 28.18 -6.77
N GLY A 200 -8.91 29.01 -7.79
CA GLY A 200 -9.31 30.43 -7.83
C GLY A 200 -8.32 31.38 -7.15
N ILE A 201 -7.26 30.87 -6.51
CA ILE A 201 -6.21 31.65 -5.84
C ILE A 201 -4.88 31.42 -6.55
N ASP A 202 -4.44 30.16 -6.64
CA ASP A 202 -3.26 29.75 -7.38
C ASP A 202 -3.58 29.60 -8.87
N LYS A 203 -2.83 30.30 -9.72
CA LYS A 203 -3.10 30.34 -11.17
C LYS A 203 -2.88 28.98 -11.81
N ASP A 204 -1.87 28.24 -11.37
CA ASP A 204 -1.52 26.94 -11.95
C ASP A 204 -2.57 25.88 -11.60
N MET A 205 -2.99 25.79 -10.33
CA MET A 205 -4.06 24.89 -9.90
C MET A 205 -5.40 25.26 -10.57
N THR A 206 -5.69 26.56 -10.72
CA THR A 206 -6.90 27.01 -11.42
C THR A 206 -6.88 26.57 -12.87
N LEU A 207 -5.80 26.84 -13.60
CA LEU A 207 -5.63 26.41 -14.99
C LEU A 207 -5.74 24.89 -15.12
N LEU A 208 -5.10 24.16 -14.19
CA LEU A 208 -5.11 22.71 -14.16
C LEU A 208 -6.53 22.16 -14.00
N LEU A 209 -7.28 22.62 -13.00
CA LEU A 209 -8.64 22.15 -12.73
C LEU A 209 -9.70 22.75 -13.67
N ASP A 210 -9.40 23.82 -14.40
CA ASP A 210 -10.23 24.33 -15.50
C ASP A 210 -10.14 23.42 -16.74
N ASN A 211 -8.99 22.80 -17.00
CA ASN A 211 -8.74 22.05 -18.24
C ASN A 211 -8.68 20.52 -18.07
N ILE A 212 -8.38 20.01 -16.88
CA ILE A 212 -8.21 18.57 -16.60
C ILE A 212 -9.11 18.15 -15.43
N ASN A 213 -9.62 16.93 -15.50
CA ASN A 213 -10.22 16.25 -14.36
C ASN A 213 -9.20 15.30 -13.71
N PHE A 214 -9.20 15.18 -12.40
CA PHE A 214 -8.50 14.13 -11.68
C PHE A 214 -9.53 13.13 -11.15
N TYR A 215 -9.39 11.86 -11.52
CA TYR A 215 -10.08 10.76 -10.84
C TYR A 215 -9.16 10.27 -9.73
N VAL A 216 -9.44 10.68 -8.50
CA VAL A 216 -8.62 10.37 -7.33
C VAL A 216 -9.26 9.23 -6.56
N LEU A 217 -8.58 8.07 -6.49
CA LEU A 217 -8.94 6.93 -5.65
C LEU A 217 -8.09 6.95 -4.37
N PRO A 218 -8.62 7.40 -3.21
CA PRO A 218 -7.79 7.63 -2.02
C PRO A 218 -7.26 6.35 -1.37
N VAL A 219 -8.02 5.25 -1.46
CA VAL A 219 -7.63 3.93 -0.95
C VAL A 219 -8.14 2.89 -1.93
N PHE A 220 -7.22 2.21 -2.61
CA PHE A 220 -7.52 1.13 -3.54
C PHE A 220 -7.83 -0.17 -2.77
N ASN A 221 -6.92 -0.58 -1.89
CA ASN A 221 -7.01 -1.79 -1.07
C ASN A 221 -7.64 -1.46 0.29
N ILE A 222 -8.96 -1.27 0.32
CA ILE A 222 -9.65 -0.84 1.55
C ILE A 222 -9.58 -1.92 2.64
N ASP A 223 -9.78 -3.19 2.28
CA ASP A 223 -9.81 -4.28 3.25
C ASP A 223 -8.44 -4.50 3.90
N GLY A 224 -7.38 -4.54 3.09
CA GLY A 224 -6.02 -4.58 3.59
C GLY A 224 -5.70 -3.35 4.42
N TYR A 225 -6.10 -2.15 3.98
CA TYR A 225 -5.90 -0.92 4.76
C TYR A 225 -6.55 -1.03 6.14
N VAL A 226 -7.82 -1.44 6.25
CA VAL A 226 -8.51 -1.66 7.53
C VAL A 226 -7.78 -2.71 8.39
N TRP A 227 -7.28 -3.78 7.77
CA TRP A 227 -6.50 -4.81 8.45
C TRP A 227 -5.23 -4.23 9.11
N THR A 228 -4.55 -3.30 8.44
CA THR A 228 -3.36 -2.62 9.01
C THR A 228 -3.64 -1.73 10.21
N TRP A 229 -4.88 -1.26 10.37
CA TRP A 229 -5.30 -0.48 11.53
C TRP A 229 -5.75 -1.35 12.71
N THR A 230 -6.12 -2.60 12.47
CA THR A 230 -6.89 -3.41 13.43
C THR A 230 -6.23 -4.73 13.83
N LYS A 231 -5.27 -5.23 13.04
CA LYS A 231 -4.71 -6.57 13.19
C LYS A 231 -3.20 -6.62 12.92
N ASP A 232 -2.76 -6.27 11.72
CA ASP A 232 -1.36 -6.42 11.31
C ASP A 232 -0.92 -5.21 10.49
N ARG A 233 -0.10 -4.34 11.11
CA ARG A 233 0.39 -3.10 10.51
C ARG A 233 1.28 -3.34 9.28
N MET A 234 1.91 -4.52 9.15
CA MET A 234 2.81 -4.86 8.06
C MET A 234 2.11 -5.56 6.89
N TRP A 235 0.78 -5.73 6.97
CA TRP A 235 0.00 -6.32 5.88
C TRP A 235 0.11 -5.52 4.57
N ARG A 236 0.28 -6.24 3.45
CA ARG A 236 0.48 -5.67 2.11
C ARG A 236 -0.73 -5.91 1.19
N LYS A 237 -1.14 -7.18 1.08
CA LYS A 237 -2.13 -7.70 0.12
C LYS A 237 -3.56 -7.22 0.43
N ASN A 238 -4.54 -7.56 -0.41
CA ASN A 238 -5.95 -7.43 -0.02
C ASN A 238 -6.33 -8.52 1.00
N ARG A 239 -7.63 -8.82 1.17
CA ARG A 239 -8.15 -9.77 2.16
C ARG A 239 -9.01 -10.89 1.54
N SER A 240 -8.85 -11.17 0.25
CA SER A 240 -9.57 -12.26 -0.42
C SER A 240 -9.11 -13.64 0.07
N ASN A 241 -10.05 -14.59 0.17
CA ASN A 241 -9.72 -15.99 0.43
C ASN A 241 -9.21 -16.67 -0.84
N ASN A 242 -8.24 -17.58 -0.69
CA ASN A 242 -7.71 -18.39 -1.77
C ASN A 242 -8.20 -19.82 -1.63
N SER A 243 -9.00 -20.33 -2.59
CA SER A 243 -9.72 -21.61 -2.43
C SER A 243 -8.86 -22.85 -2.15
N ASN A 244 -7.56 -22.80 -2.47
CA ASN A 244 -6.62 -23.92 -2.31
C ASN A 244 -5.50 -23.62 -1.30
N SER A 245 -5.64 -22.59 -0.47
CA SER A 245 -4.62 -22.20 0.51
C SER A 245 -5.24 -21.52 1.73
N ASP A 246 -4.67 -21.75 2.90
CA ASP A 246 -5.04 -21.03 4.13
C ASP A 246 -4.50 -19.59 4.15
N CYS A 247 -3.59 -19.26 3.23
CA CYS A 247 -3.03 -17.92 3.11
C CYS A 247 -4.02 -16.96 2.44
N ILE A 248 -4.12 -15.75 3.00
CA ILE A 248 -5.12 -14.76 2.61
C ILE A 248 -4.50 -13.66 1.74
N GLY A 249 -5.25 -13.26 0.73
CA GLY A 249 -5.03 -12.07 -0.06
C GLY A 249 -4.12 -12.25 -1.26
N THR A 250 -4.25 -11.30 -2.17
CA THR A 250 -3.53 -11.14 -3.42
C THR A 250 -2.84 -9.78 -3.46
N ASP A 251 -1.64 -9.73 -4.05
CA ASP A 251 -0.99 -8.47 -4.36
C ASP A 251 -1.71 -7.81 -5.54
N LEU A 252 -2.49 -6.77 -5.25
CA LEU A 252 -3.26 -6.05 -6.26
C LEU A 252 -2.37 -5.47 -7.37
N ASN A 253 -1.10 -5.13 -7.08
CA ASN A 253 -0.16 -4.62 -8.09
C ASN A 253 0.56 -5.73 -8.88
N ARG A 254 0.14 -6.99 -8.72
CA ARG A 254 0.48 -8.13 -9.57
C ARG A 254 -0.74 -8.74 -10.25
N ASN A 255 -1.93 -8.23 -9.95
CA ASN A 255 -3.20 -8.78 -10.43
C ASN A 255 -3.71 -8.14 -11.74
N PHE A 256 -3.02 -7.15 -12.30
CA PHE A 256 -3.45 -6.52 -13.57
C PHE A 256 -3.13 -7.39 -14.79
N LYS A 257 -3.92 -7.26 -15.86
CA LYS A 257 -3.71 -7.96 -17.14
C LYS A 257 -2.58 -7.32 -17.98
N ALA A 258 -1.36 -7.34 -17.46
CA ALA A 258 -0.14 -6.92 -18.15
C ALA A 258 1.00 -7.88 -17.80
N SER A 259 1.35 -8.79 -18.72
CA SER A 259 2.29 -9.90 -18.46
C SER A 259 1.94 -10.69 -17.18
N TRP A 260 0.63 -10.95 -16.97
CA TRP A 260 0.15 -11.54 -15.72
C TRP A 260 0.71 -12.95 -15.54
N GLY A 261 1.34 -13.19 -14.40
CA GLY A 261 1.94 -14.48 -14.06
C GLY A 261 3.21 -14.83 -14.85
N SER A 262 3.75 -13.91 -15.64
CA SER A 262 4.94 -14.10 -16.49
C SER A 262 5.99 -13.01 -16.24
N ASP A 263 6.56 -13.03 -15.04
CA ASP A 263 7.74 -12.25 -14.63
C ASP A 263 8.91 -13.23 -14.40
N ASN A 264 10.13 -12.73 -14.20
CA ASN A 264 11.35 -13.56 -14.02
C ASN A 264 11.33 -14.49 -12.78
N TYR A 265 10.24 -14.48 -12.01
CA TYR A 265 10.06 -15.15 -10.71
C TYR A 265 8.67 -15.78 -10.63
N GLU A 266 8.39 -16.68 -11.59
CA GLU A 266 7.06 -17.28 -11.77
C GLU A 266 6.57 -18.02 -10.52
N GLU A 267 7.46 -18.66 -9.77
CA GLU A 267 7.09 -19.49 -8.62
C GLU A 267 6.42 -18.68 -7.49
N GLU A 268 7.02 -17.57 -7.04
CA GLU A 268 6.44 -16.75 -5.95
C GLU A 268 5.16 -16.02 -6.36
N LEU A 269 5.00 -15.73 -7.66
CA LEU A 269 3.77 -15.11 -8.16
C LEU A 269 2.57 -16.05 -8.03
N HIS A 270 2.78 -17.37 -8.06
CA HIS A 270 1.71 -18.36 -8.01
C HIS A 270 1.47 -18.97 -6.63
N ASP A 271 2.32 -18.68 -5.63
CA ASP A 271 2.12 -19.11 -4.24
C ASP A 271 1.23 -18.13 -3.45
N PRO A 272 0.02 -18.53 -3.00
CA PRO A 272 -0.87 -17.66 -2.20
C PRO A 272 -0.29 -17.19 -0.86
N CYS A 273 0.75 -17.82 -0.35
CA CYS A 273 1.44 -17.42 0.88
C CYS A 273 2.46 -16.31 0.66
N GLU A 274 2.89 -16.09 -0.59
CA GLU A 274 3.86 -15.06 -0.92
C GLU A 274 3.25 -13.65 -0.93
N LEU A 275 4.11 -12.66 -0.62
CA LEU A 275 3.73 -11.24 -0.58
C LEU A 275 3.35 -10.68 -1.95
N VAL A 276 3.81 -11.33 -3.02
CA VAL A 276 3.62 -10.94 -4.43
C VAL A 276 2.64 -11.82 -5.19
N TYR A 277 1.91 -12.70 -4.49
CA TYR A 277 0.92 -13.57 -5.11
C TYR A 277 0.03 -12.81 -6.10
N CYS A 278 0.00 -13.22 -7.37
CA CYS A 278 -0.65 -12.50 -8.46
C CYS A 278 -2.15 -12.75 -8.58
N GLY A 279 -2.71 -13.60 -7.72
CA GLY A 279 -4.12 -13.99 -7.74
C GLY A 279 -4.36 -15.26 -8.55
N SER A 280 -5.61 -15.72 -8.61
CA SER A 280 -6.00 -16.93 -9.34
C SER A 280 -6.10 -16.73 -10.85
N SER A 281 -6.27 -15.48 -11.29
CA SER A 281 -6.26 -15.05 -12.69
C SER A 281 -6.03 -13.54 -12.76
N ALA A 282 -5.69 -13.01 -13.94
CA ALA A 282 -5.63 -11.57 -14.14
C ALA A 282 -6.99 -10.92 -13.84
N GLU A 283 -6.99 -9.90 -12.99
CA GLU A 283 -8.16 -9.19 -12.48
C GLU A 283 -9.15 -10.07 -11.71
N SER A 284 -8.64 -11.10 -11.01
CA SER A 284 -9.44 -11.92 -10.09
C SER A 284 -10.00 -11.11 -8.93
N GLU A 285 -9.28 -10.08 -8.48
CA GLU A 285 -9.66 -9.34 -7.29
C GLU A 285 -10.74 -8.29 -7.60
N PRO A 286 -11.80 -8.18 -6.78
CA PRO A 286 -12.89 -7.24 -7.04
C PRO A 286 -12.43 -5.79 -7.05
N GLU A 287 -11.40 -5.43 -6.27
CA GLU A 287 -10.80 -4.09 -6.27
C GLU A 287 -10.12 -3.79 -7.60
N THR A 288 -9.26 -4.70 -8.07
CA THR A 288 -8.57 -4.59 -9.36
C THR A 288 -9.60 -4.51 -10.49
N LYS A 289 -10.63 -5.36 -10.45
CA LYS A 289 -11.68 -5.41 -11.44
C LYS A 289 -12.50 -4.11 -11.51
N ALA A 290 -12.83 -3.52 -10.36
CA ALA A 290 -13.55 -2.26 -10.28
C ALA A 290 -12.75 -1.12 -10.93
N VAL A 291 -11.45 -1.04 -10.63
CA VAL A 291 -10.57 0.00 -11.19
C VAL A 291 -10.33 -0.19 -12.69
N THR A 292 -10.02 -1.40 -13.15
CA THR A 292 -9.81 -1.65 -14.59
C THR A 292 -11.10 -1.42 -15.40
N THR A 293 -12.26 -1.80 -14.86
CA THR A 293 -13.56 -1.53 -15.49
C THR A 293 -13.84 -0.04 -15.58
N PHE A 294 -13.58 0.72 -14.50
CA PHE A 294 -13.71 2.18 -14.52
C PHE A 294 -12.79 2.83 -15.55
N ILE A 295 -11.51 2.44 -15.59
CA ILE A 295 -10.54 2.98 -16.55
C ILE A 295 -10.97 2.68 -17.98
N ARG A 296 -11.35 1.42 -18.29
CA ARG A 296 -11.85 1.02 -19.62
C ARG A 296 -13.03 1.86 -20.08
N ALA A 297 -14.00 2.10 -19.21
CA ALA A 297 -15.16 2.94 -19.50
C ALA A 297 -14.80 4.41 -19.78
N HIS A 298 -13.61 4.86 -19.37
CA HIS A 298 -13.17 6.26 -19.47
C HIS A 298 -11.90 6.46 -20.33
N LEU A 299 -11.44 5.43 -21.06
CA LEU A 299 -10.20 5.44 -21.86
C LEU A 299 -10.11 6.62 -22.86
N ALA A 300 -11.24 7.01 -23.44
CA ALA A 300 -11.29 8.15 -24.36
C ALA A 300 -10.86 9.47 -23.67
N SER A 301 -11.11 9.60 -22.37
CA SER A 301 -10.82 10.81 -21.58
C SER A 301 -9.53 10.73 -20.77
N ILE A 302 -9.18 9.56 -20.21
CA ILE A 302 -7.98 9.38 -19.38
C ILE A 302 -6.73 9.44 -20.27
N LYS A 303 -5.80 10.35 -19.95
CA LYS A 303 -4.54 10.57 -20.68
C LYS A 303 -3.29 10.40 -19.82
N GLY A 304 -3.47 10.13 -18.53
CA GLY A 304 -2.37 9.82 -17.60
C GLY A 304 -2.87 8.94 -16.47
N TYR A 305 -1.98 8.09 -15.96
CA TYR A 305 -2.20 7.21 -14.81
C TYR A 305 -1.04 7.42 -13.84
N ILE A 306 -1.35 7.72 -12.59
CA ILE A 306 -0.38 7.95 -11.51
C ILE A 306 -0.78 7.07 -10.34
N THR A 307 -0.01 6.03 -10.06
CA THR A 307 -0.18 5.23 -8.85
C THR A 307 0.86 5.64 -7.81
N ILE A 308 0.41 5.93 -6.60
CA ILE A 308 1.26 6.44 -5.52
C ILE A 308 1.58 5.30 -4.55
N HIS A 309 2.87 5.06 -4.35
CA HIS A 309 3.39 4.04 -3.46
C HIS A 309 4.41 4.60 -2.46
N ALA A 310 4.77 3.80 -1.47
CA ALA A 310 5.89 4.08 -0.58
C ALA A 310 6.62 2.81 -0.12
N TYR A 311 7.91 2.86 0.19
CA TYR A 311 8.80 4.03 0.20
C TYR A 311 9.78 3.99 -0.99
N SER A 312 10.85 4.79 -0.87
CA SER A 312 12.11 4.83 -1.66
C SER A 312 12.34 6.14 -2.42
N GLN A 313 11.36 7.07 -2.43
CA GLN A 313 11.46 8.35 -3.14
C GLN A 313 11.81 8.19 -4.63
N MET A 314 11.15 7.23 -5.29
CA MET A 314 11.37 6.94 -6.71
C MET A 314 10.23 7.43 -7.58
N LEU A 315 10.57 7.91 -8.77
CA LEU A 315 9.64 8.09 -9.88
C LEU A 315 9.96 7.04 -10.94
N LEU A 316 9.05 6.07 -11.10
CA LEU A 316 9.16 4.95 -12.03
C LEU A 316 8.14 5.12 -13.16
N PHE A 317 8.42 4.49 -14.29
CA PHE A 317 7.54 4.46 -15.45
C PHE A 317 7.70 3.11 -16.17
N PRO A 318 6.77 2.73 -17.07
CA PRO A 318 6.80 1.42 -17.70
C PRO A 318 8.06 1.13 -18.53
N TYR A 319 8.45 -0.13 -18.68
CA TYR A 319 7.78 -1.33 -18.14
C TYR A 319 8.33 -1.76 -16.77
N GLY A 320 7.50 -2.49 -16.03
CA GLY A 320 7.92 -3.14 -14.78
C GLY A 320 8.13 -4.66 -14.93
N TYR A 321 7.65 -5.26 -16.03
CA TYR A 321 7.66 -6.72 -16.25
C TYR A 321 8.72 -7.17 -17.26
N THR A 322 9.48 -6.24 -17.85
CA THR A 322 10.50 -6.52 -18.88
C THR A 322 11.60 -5.47 -18.83
N GLU A 323 12.80 -5.83 -19.28
CA GLU A 323 13.91 -4.90 -19.48
C GLU A 323 13.77 -4.08 -20.78
N GLU A 324 12.82 -4.42 -21.65
CA GLU A 324 12.55 -3.65 -22.86
C GLU A 324 12.10 -2.22 -22.53
N GLU A 325 12.63 -1.26 -23.29
CA GLU A 325 12.22 0.13 -23.17
C GLU A 325 10.86 0.37 -23.84
N THR A 326 10.05 1.23 -23.22
CA THR A 326 8.81 1.72 -23.85
C THR A 326 9.11 2.59 -25.08
N PRO A 327 8.27 2.62 -26.13
CA PRO A 327 8.49 3.45 -27.32
C PRO A 327 8.63 4.96 -27.08
N ILE A 328 8.29 5.43 -25.87
CA ILE A 328 8.42 6.83 -25.43
C ILE A 328 9.41 7.01 -24.29
N HIS A 329 10.35 6.08 -24.09
CA HIS A 329 11.28 6.02 -22.96
C HIS A 329 11.99 7.36 -22.73
N ASP A 330 12.61 7.92 -23.77
CA ASP A 330 13.34 9.20 -23.69
C ASP A 330 12.47 10.36 -23.19
N LYS A 331 11.20 10.41 -23.61
CA LYS A 331 10.25 11.45 -23.18
C LYS A 331 9.94 11.32 -21.69
N LEU A 332 9.80 10.09 -21.20
CA LEU A 332 9.55 9.80 -19.79
C LEU A 332 10.79 10.07 -18.92
N VAL A 333 11.99 9.72 -19.39
CA VAL A 333 13.26 10.07 -18.74
C VAL A 333 13.42 11.58 -18.63
N TRP A 334 13.17 12.31 -19.71
CA TRP A 334 13.25 13.77 -19.71
C TRP A 334 12.24 14.38 -18.73
N ARG A 335 10.98 13.93 -18.74
CA ARG A 335 9.96 14.40 -17.80
C ARG A 335 10.31 14.06 -16.35
N LYS A 336 10.86 12.88 -16.08
CA LYS A 336 11.34 12.49 -14.75
C LYS A 336 12.40 13.44 -14.23
N ARG A 337 13.36 13.85 -15.08
CA ARG A 337 14.38 14.84 -14.71
C ARG A 337 13.75 16.17 -14.31
N GLU A 338 12.75 16.68 -15.04
CA GLU A 338 12.08 17.93 -14.67
C GLU A 338 11.39 17.87 -13.31
N VAL A 339 10.77 16.74 -12.97
CA VAL A 339 10.08 16.54 -11.69
C VAL A 339 11.06 16.37 -10.54
N CYS A 340 12.14 15.61 -10.74
CA CYS A 340 13.11 15.29 -9.69
C CYS A 340 14.14 16.40 -9.43
N ILE A 341 14.41 17.29 -10.39
CA ILE A 341 15.48 18.30 -10.28
C ILE A 341 15.01 19.61 -9.63
N ARG A 342 13.70 19.93 -9.60
CA ARG A 342 13.25 21.15 -8.93
C ARG A 342 13.37 20.98 -7.42
N PRO A 343 14.30 21.68 -6.73
CA PRO A 343 14.19 21.80 -5.28
C PRO A 343 12.84 22.47 -5.00
N ALA A 344 12.14 22.03 -3.97
CA ALA A 344 11.01 22.78 -3.45
C ALA A 344 11.50 24.20 -3.14
N GLN A 345 11.21 25.16 -4.03
CA GLN A 345 11.41 26.57 -3.74
C GLN A 345 10.46 26.88 -2.58
N LYS A 346 11.04 27.04 -1.39
CA LYS A 346 10.34 27.49 -0.19
C LYS A 346 9.99 28.96 -0.28
#